data_AF-A0A0N4UAU0-F1
#
_entry.id   AF-A0A0N4UAU0-F1
#
_cell.length_a   1.000
_cell.length_b   1.000
_cell.length_c   1.000
_cell.angle_alpha   90.00
_cell.angle_beta   90.00
_cell.angle_gamma   90.00
#
_symmetry.space_group_name_H-M   'P 1'
#
loop_
_entity.id
_entity.type
_entity.pdbx_description
1 polymer ?
#
loop_
_entity_poly.entity_id
_entity_poly.type
_entity_poly.pdbx_seq_one_letter_code
_entity_poly.pdbx_strand_id
1 'polypeptide(L)'
;MEEKFLTTRIAIKFFSIRKNGVEVITGFFWTITYHNMNSFLQVQELMDKRRLIIAKYSEFFNVSSHHPLEKVPTEAAASALHNFLQTAVSAIILMTLLVIVFVTDFGAVISVVLSILSICIGTVGYLHLWGIRIDGISLISMLMSIGFSVDYSAHICYHFFTDEVCSFEI
;
A
#
# COMPACT_ATOMS: atom_id res chain seq x y z
N MET A 1 -33.08 3.02 16.11
CA MET A 1 -33.12 1.58 15.74
C MET A 1 -31.71 0.98 15.82
N GLU A 2 -30.96 1.12 16.94
CA GLU A 2 -29.71 0.35 17.18
C GLU A 2 -29.15 0.45 18.62
N GLU A 3 -29.98 0.70 19.64
CA GLU A 3 -29.53 0.65 21.06
C GLU A 3 -29.26 -0.79 21.59
N LYS A 4 -28.94 -1.76 20.73
CA LYS A 4 -29.08 -3.19 21.07
C LYS A 4 -27.82 -4.07 21.13
N PHE A 5 -26.56 -3.59 21.00
CA PHE A 5 -25.46 -4.58 20.90
C PHE A 5 -24.06 -4.33 21.51
N LEU A 6 -23.77 -3.26 22.25
CA LEU A 6 -22.38 -3.01 22.69
C LEU A 6 -22.18 -3.21 24.21
N THR A 7 -22.38 -4.46 24.66
CA THR A 7 -21.81 -4.94 25.93
C THR A 7 -20.42 -5.52 25.63
N THR A 8 -19.36 -4.93 26.22
CA THR A 8 -17.99 -5.44 26.13
C THR A 8 -17.91 -6.89 26.59
N ARG A 9 -17.96 -7.85 25.65
CA ARG A 9 -17.80 -9.28 25.96
C ARG A 9 -16.33 -9.64 25.87
N ILE A 10 -15.67 -9.72 27.01
CA ILE A 10 -14.40 -10.44 27.15
C ILE A 10 -14.77 -11.92 27.30
N ALA A 11 -14.69 -12.67 26.20
CA ALA A 11 -14.81 -14.12 26.25
C ALA A 11 -13.41 -14.70 26.48
N ILE A 12 -13.22 -15.34 27.63
CA ILE A 12 -12.03 -16.13 27.92
C ILE A 12 -12.41 -17.59 27.80
N LYS A 13 -11.93 -18.28 26.76
CA LYS A 13 -12.06 -19.74 26.68
C LYS A 13 -10.71 -20.36 26.97
N PHE A 14 -10.67 -21.15 28.03
CA PHE A 14 -9.52 -22.00 28.34
C PHE A 14 -9.70 -23.33 27.61
N PHE A 15 -8.66 -23.75 26.89
CA PHE A 15 -8.59 -25.09 26.34
C PHE A 15 -7.88 -25.97 27.37
N SER A 16 -8.63 -26.83 28.08
CA SER A 16 -8.02 -27.86 28.92
C SER A 16 -7.97 -29.17 28.13
N ILE A 17 -6.80 -29.81 28.13
CA ILE A 17 -6.64 -31.19 27.68
C ILE A 17 -6.32 -32.01 28.92
N ARG A 18 -7.07 -33.09 29.13
CA ARG A 18 -6.75 -34.05 30.19
C ARG A 18 -5.68 -35.00 29.67
N LYS A 19 -4.45 -34.87 30.14
CA LYS A 19 -3.37 -35.85 29.94
C LYS A 19 -3.02 -36.47 31.29
N ASN A 20 -3.06 -37.80 31.39
CA ASN A 20 -2.66 -38.57 32.57
C ASN A 20 -3.40 -38.21 33.89
N GLY A 21 -4.70 -37.93 33.82
CA GLY A 21 -5.53 -37.63 35.00
C GLY A 21 -5.37 -36.22 35.57
N VAL A 22 -4.39 -35.43 35.09
CA VAL A 22 -4.22 -34.02 35.43
C VAL A 22 -4.86 -33.16 34.33
N GLU A 23 -5.68 -32.19 34.72
CA GLU A 23 -6.21 -31.19 33.79
C GLU A 23 -5.14 -30.13 33.54
N VAL A 24 -4.62 -30.06 32.31
CA VAL A 24 -3.64 -29.05 31.91
C VAL A 24 -4.32 -28.06 30.97
N ILE A 25 -4.30 -26.78 31.35
CA ILE A 25 -4.74 -25.68 30.49
C ILE A 25 -3.67 -25.49 29.41
N THR A 26 -4.01 -25.85 28.17
CA THR A 26 -3.10 -25.81 27.02
C THR A 26 -3.08 -24.44 26.34
N GLY A 27 -4.13 -23.63 26.53
CA GLY A 27 -4.18 -22.28 25.97
C GLY A 27 -5.43 -21.52 26.40
N PHE A 28 -5.42 -20.21 26.13
CA PHE A 28 -6.57 -19.34 26.30
C PHE A 28 -6.68 -18.41 25.09
N PHE A 29 -7.91 -18.05 24.71
CA PHE A 29 -8.13 -16.94 23.79
C PHE A 29 -8.96 -15.87 24.46
N TRP A 30 -8.63 -14.60 24.18
CA TRP A 30 -9.40 -13.44 24.60
C TRP A 30 -9.91 -12.71 23.36
N THR A 31 -11.20 -12.38 23.36
CA THR A 31 -11.80 -11.52 22.33
C THR A 31 -12.05 -10.15 22.94
N ILE A 32 -11.48 -9.11 22.35
CA ILE A 32 -11.68 -7.72 22.73
C ILE A 32 -12.44 -7.04 21.59
N THR A 33 -13.52 -6.35 21.93
CA THR A 33 -14.31 -5.56 20.98
C THR A 33 -14.11 -4.08 21.28
N TYR A 34 -13.87 -3.28 20.25
CA TYR A 34 -13.64 -1.84 20.37
C TYR A 34 -14.90 -1.07 19.99
N HIS A 35 -15.16 0.04 20.68
CA HIS A 35 -16.33 0.90 20.49
C HIS A 35 -15.92 2.24 19.87
N ASN A 36 -16.76 2.78 18.97
CA ASN A 36 -16.64 4.15 18.45
C ASN A 36 -15.32 4.48 17.73
N MET A 37 -14.92 3.67 16.75
CA MET A 37 -13.79 3.99 15.86
C MET A 37 -14.32 4.55 14.54
N ASN A 38 -14.11 5.85 14.31
CA ASN A 38 -14.62 6.54 13.12
C ASN A 38 -13.53 6.85 12.07
N SER A 39 -12.25 6.60 12.38
CA SER A 39 -11.12 6.91 11.49
C SER A 39 -10.13 5.76 11.37
N PHE A 40 -9.65 5.51 10.16
CA PHE A 40 -8.59 4.53 9.87
C PHE A 40 -7.31 4.77 10.70
N LEU A 41 -6.97 6.02 11.01
CA LEU A 41 -5.80 6.36 11.83
C LEU A 41 -5.93 5.86 13.27
N GLN A 42 -7.12 5.94 13.87
CA GLN A 42 -7.37 5.43 15.22
C GLN A 42 -7.27 3.91 15.26
N VAL A 43 -7.75 3.25 14.21
CA VAL A 43 -7.60 1.80 14.07
C VAL A 43 -6.11 1.43 13.95
N GLN A 44 -5.33 2.15 13.14
CA GLN A 44 -3.90 1.93 13.00
C GLN A 44 -3.13 2.10 14.33
N GLU A 45 -3.37 3.20 15.06
CA GLU A 45 -2.73 3.43 16.37
C GLU A 45 -3.06 2.31 17.36
N LEU A 46 -4.30 1.82 17.33
CA LEU A 46 -4.72 0.70 18.17
C LEU A 46 -4.06 -0.61 17.75
N MET A 47 -3.90 -0.85 16.44
CA MET A 47 -3.16 -2.01 15.93
C MET A 47 -1.71 -1.98 16.40
N ASP A 48 -1.05 -0.82 16.37
CA ASP A 48 0.32 -0.66 16.84
C ASP A 48 0.44 -0.86 18.36
N LYS A 49 -0.46 -0.26 19.14
CA LYS A 49 -0.55 -0.51 20.60
C LYS A 49 -0.75 -1.99 20.91
N ARG A 50 -1.64 -2.66 20.18
CA ARG A 50 -1.89 -4.10 20.33
C ARG A 50 -0.65 -4.92 19.97
N ARG A 51 0.05 -4.60 18.87
CA ARG A 51 1.32 -5.25 18.49
C ARG A 51 2.38 -5.08 19.57
N LEU A 52 2.49 -3.89 20.17
CA LEU A 52 3.41 -3.63 21.29
C LEU A 52 3.07 -4.47 22.54
N ILE A 53 1.79 -4.59 22.87
CA ILE A 53 1.34 -5.43 24.00
C ILE A 53 1.68 -6.90 23.71
N ILE A 54 1.40 -7.39 22.51
CA ILE A 54 1.69 -8.77 22.10
C ILE A 54 3.20 -9.04 22.16
N ALA A 55 4.03 -8.13 21.65
CA ALA A 55 5.49 -8.24 21.67
C ALA A 55 6.05 -8.27 23.11
N LYS A 56 5.40 -7.62 24.08
CA LYS A 56 5.81 -7.68 25.48
C LYS A 56 5.61 -9.07 26.11
N TYR A 57 4.63 -9.84 25.64
CA TYR A 57 4.30 -11.16 26.17
C TYR A 57 4.79 -12.32 25.30
N SER A 58 5.50 -12.04 24.20
CA SER A 58 5.99 -13.06 23.27
C SER A 58 7.04 -14.00 23.87
N GLU A 59 7.72 -13.58 24.94
CA GLU A 59 8.69 -14.40 25.67
C GLU A 59 8.01 -15.52 26.49
N PHE A 60 6.81 -15.25 27.01
CA PHE A 60 6.09 -16.19 27.89
C PHE A 60 5.09 -17.07 27.15
N PHE A 61 4.48 -16.53 26.08
CA PHE A 61 3.41 -17.21 25.36
C PHE A 61 3.56 -17.02 23.85
N ASN A 62 3.28 -18.07 23.09
CA ASN A 62 3.09 -17.94 21.64
C ASN A 62 1.70 -17.34 21.39
N VAL A 63 1.64 -16.00 21.34
CA VAL A 63 0.39 -15.24 21.22
C VAL A 63 0.03 -15.08 19.75
N SER A 64 -1.07 -15.68 19.31
CA SER A 64 -1.71 -15.36 18.03
C SER A 64 -2.86 -14.37 18.27
N SER A 65 -2.83 -13.25 17.55
CA SER A 65 -3.95 -12.30 17.51
C SER A 65 -4.59 -12.33 16.15
N HIS A 66 -5.91 -12.54 16.11
CA HIS A 66 -6.72 -12.44 14.91
C HIS A 66 -7.84 -11.43 15.16
N HIS A 67 -7.92 -10.40 14.33
CA HIS A 67 -9.02 -9.46 14.29
C HIS A 67 -9.64 -9.48 12.89
N PRO A 68 -10.94 -9.78 12.74
CA PRO A 68 -11.57 -9.92 11.43
C PRO A 68 -11.51 -8.67 10.53
N LEU A 69 -11.28 -7.47 11.08
CA LEU A 69 -11.23 -6.22 10.31
C LEU A 69 -9.81 -5.71 10.05
N GLU A 70 -8.79 -6.40 10.55
CA GLU A 70 -7.40 -5.97 10.34
C GLU A 70 -6.92 -6.28 8.93
N LYS A 71 -7.51 -7.30 8.29
CA LYS A 71 -6.83 -8.02 7.22
C LYS A 71 -6.97 -7.44 5.81
N VAL A 72 -7.80 -6.41 5.61
CA VAL A 72 -8.14 -5.99 4.24
C VAL A 72 -8.07 -4.47 4.01
N PRO A 73 -8.66 -3.60 4.85
CA PRO A 73 -8.60 -2.16 4.58
C PRO A 73 -7.55 -1.41 5.40
N THR A 74 -7.37 -1.73 6.68
CA THR A 74 -6.58 -0.91 7.61
C THR A 74 -5.08 -1.12 7.45
N GLU A 75 -4.63 -2.36 7.39
CA GLU A 75 -3.20 -2.66 7.15
C GLU A 75 -2.80 -2.34 5.70
N ALA A 76 -3.70 -2.58 4.75
CA ALA A 76 -3.49 -2.23 3.35
C ALA A 76 -3.37 -0.72 3.20
N ALA A 77 -4.29 0.09 3.76
CA ALA A 77 -4.20 1.55 3.68
C ALA A 77 -2.95 2.11 4.38
N ALA A 78 -2.56 1.55 5.54
CA ALA A 78 -1.38 2.00 6.27
C ALA A 78 -0.08 1.73 5.50
N SER A 79 0.03 0.58 4.83
CA SER A 79 1.20 0.20 4.05
C SER A 79 1.14 0.67 2.58
N ALA A 80 -0.04 1.04 2.08
CA ALA A 80 -0.28 1.40 0.68
C ALA A 80 0.61 2.56 0.24
N LEU A 81 0.71 3.62 1.04
CA LEU A 81 1.52 4.78 0.66
C LEU A 81 3.01 4.43 0.58
N HIS A 82 3.52 3.65 1.53
CA HIS A 82 4.92 3.24 1.53
C HIS A 82 5.25 2.33 0.34
N ASN A 83 4.43 1.29 0.13
CA ASN A 83 4.56 0.38 -0.99
C ASN A 83 4.44 1.13 -2.32
N PHE A 84 3.50 2.08 -2.41
CA PHE A 84 3.30 2.91 -3.59
C PHE A 84 4.53 3.75 -3.89
N LEU A 85 5.08 4.47 -2.92
CA LEU A 85 6.29 5.27 -3.13
C LEU A 85 7.44 4.42 -3.64
N GLN A 86 7.62 3.21 -3.08
CA GLN A 86 8.63 2.27 -3.56
C GLN A 86 8.37 1.85 -5.01
N THR A 87 7.12 1.53 -5.37
CA THR A 87 6.76 1.17 -6.75
C THR A 87 6.82 2.33 -7.73
N ALA A 88 6.53 3.56 -7.29
CA ALA A 88 6.58 4.75 -8.12
C ALA A 88 8.04 5.13 -8.40
N VAL A 89 8.92 5.06 -7.39
CA VAL A 89 10.36 5.26 -7.57
C VAL A 89 10.95 4.19 -8.49
N SER A 90 10.61 2.91 -8.29
CA SER A 90 11.09 1.85 -9.18
C SER A 90 10.58 2.03 -10.61
N ALA A 91 9.32 2.45 -10.80
CA ALA A 91 8.79 2.80 -12.11
C ALA A 91 9.57 3.94 -12.75
N ILE A 92 9.82 5.05 -12.05
CA ILE A 92 10.59 6.19 -12.59
C ILE A 92 11.99 5.75 -13.04
N ILE A 93 12.66 4.90 -12.25
CA ILE A 93 14.00 4.36 -12.59
C ILE A 93 13.92 3.49 -13.85
N LEU A 94 12.96 2.57 -13.92
CA LEU A 94 12.78 1.70 -15.08
C LEU A 94 12.43 2.50 -16.34
N MET A 95 11.56 3.50 -16.22
CA MET A 95 11.19 4.38 -17.34
C MET A 95 12.39 5.21 -17.80
N THR A 96 13.21 5.74 -16.89
CA THR A 96 14.44 6.47 -17.26
C THR A 96 15.42 5.55 -17.99
N LEU A 97 15.57 4.30 -17.53
CA LEU A 97 16.43 3.31 -18.19
C LEU A 97 15.92 2.97 -19.59
N LEU A 98 14.61 2.76 -19.75
CA LEU A 98 14.00 2.50 -21.06
C LEU A 98 14.25 3.66 -22.03
N VAL A 99 14.08 4.90 -21.59
CA VAL A 99 14.31 6.07 -22.45
C VAL A 99 15.78 6.19 -22.84
N ILE A 100 16.74 5.90 -21.94
CA ILE A 100 18.18 5.88 -22.27
C ILE A 100 18.50 4.80 -23.33
N VAL A 101 17.84 3.65 -23.28
CA VAL A 101 18.06 2.55 -24.22
C VAL A 101 17.48 2.85 -25.60
N PHE A 102 16.26 3.41 -25.66
CA PHE A 102 15.59 3.72 -26.92
C PHE A 102 16.06 5.03 -27.56
N VAL A 103 16.30 6.06 -26.74
CA VAL A 103 16.64 7.41 -27.19
C VAL A 103 18.07 7.72 -26.74
N THR A 104 19.01 7.63 -27.68
CA THR A 104 20.44 7.91 -27.43
C THR A 104 20.73 9.41 -27.23
N ASP A 105 19.70 10.25 -27.20
CA ASP A 105 19.80 11.69 -26.97
C ASP A 105 19.51 12.07 -25.51
N PHE A 106 20.55 12.51 -24.80
CA PHE A 106 20.47 12.96 -23.41
C PHE A 106 19.44 14.08 -23.18
N GLY A 107 19.26 14.98 -24.16
CA GLY A 107 18.28 16.07 -24.05
C GLY A 107 16.84 15.56 -23.98
N ALA A 108 16.52 14.55 -24.78
CA ALA A 108 15.21 13.93 -24.78
C ALA A 108 14.95 13.18 -23.45
N VAL A 109 15.94 12.46 -22.92
CA VAL A 109 15.84 11.78 -21.61
C VAL A 109 15.46 12.77 -20.51
N ILE A 110 16.12 13.92 -20.43
CA ILE A 110 15.83 14.93 -19.40
C ILE A 110 14.40 15.47 -19.53
N SER A 111 13.93 15.71 -20.76
CA SER A 111 12.56 16.19 -20.99
C SER A 111 11.50 15.20 -20.51
N VAL A 112 11.72 13.90 -20.72
CA VAL A 112 10.80 12.84 -20.27
C VAL A 112 10.86 12.65 -18.76
N VAL A 113 12.04 12.72 -18.14
CA VAL A 113 12.14 12.66 -16.67
C VAL A 113 11.40 13.85 -16.03
N LEU A 114 11.54 15.04 -16.60
CA LEU A 114 10.81 16.23 -16.14
C LEU A 114 9.29 16.09 -16.30
N SER A 115 8.81 15.49 -17.40
CA SER A 115 7.37 15.26 -17.59
C SER A 115 6.82 14.26 -16.56
N ILE A 116 7.55 13.17 -16.29
CA ILE A 116 7.16 12.18 -15.27
C ILE A 116 7.13 12.82 -13.88
N LEU A 117 8.17 13.58 -13.51
CA LEU A 117 8.20 14.31 -12.24
C LEU A 117 7.03 15.32 -12.14
N SER A 118 6.73 16.02 -13.23
CA SER A 118 5.61 16.96 -13.30
C SER A 118 4.27 16.26 -13.09
N ILE A 119 4.04 15.11 -13.73
CA ILE A 119 2.82 14.30 -13.53
C ILE A 119 2.73 13.81 -12.08
N CYS A 120 3.84 13.36 -11.49
CA CYS A 120 3.87 12.93 -10.10
C CYS A 120 3.50 14.05 -9.13
N ILE A 121 4.09 15.24 -9.29
CA ILE A 121 3.79 16.39 -8.44
C ILE A 121 2.37 16.89 -8.70
N GLY A 122 1.95 16.95 -9.96
CA GLY A 122 0.61 17.40 -10.37
C GLY A 122 -0.48 16.52 -9.79
N THR A 123 -0.37 15.19 -9.94
CA THR A 123 -1.34 14.24 -9.37
C THR A 123 -1.43 14.37 -7.86
N VAL A 124 -0.30 14.35 -7.13
CA VAL A 124 -0.30 14.56 -5.66
C VAL A 124 -0.90 15.91 -5.29
N GLY A 125 -0.61 16.97 -6.04
CA GLY A 125 -1.18 18.30 -5.85
C GLY A 125 -2.69 18.33 -6.05
N TYR A 126 -3.22 17.65 -7.06
CA TYR A 126 -4.66 17.52 -7.30
C TYR A 126 -5.35 16.73 -6.19
N LEU A 127 -4.75 15.63 -5.72
CA LEU A 127 -5.27 14.87 -4.57
C LEU A 127 -5.35 15.76 -3.33
N HIS A 128 -4.32 16.57 -3.08
CA HIS A 128 -4.28 17.49 -1.96
C HIS A 128 -5.34 18.60 -2.08
N LEU A 129 -5.49 19.20 -3.26
CA LEU A 129 -6.43 20.29 -3.51
C LEU A 129 -7.89 19.84 -3.36
N TRP A 130 -8.21 18.60 -3.75
CA TRP A 130 -9.56 18.05 -3.62
C TRP A 130 -9.86 17.53 -2.21
N GLY A 131 -8.89 17.59 -1.27
CA GLY A 131 -9.06 17.08 0.08
C GLY A 131 -9.34 15.58 0.14
N ILE A 132 -8.98 14.84 -0.93
CA ILE A 132 -9.23 13.40 -1.02
C ILE A 132 -8.16 12.70 -0.20
N ARG A 133 -8.61 11.83 0.70
CA ARG A 133 -7.72 10.93 1.44
C ARG A 133 -7.08 9.96 0.44
N ILE A 134 -5.76 9.90 0.44
CA ILE A 134 -4.98 9.03 -0.45
C ILE A 134 -5.40 7.58 -0.21
N ASP A 135 -6.15 7.02 -1.15
CA ASP A 135 -6.66 5.66 -1.12
C ASP A 135 -5.98 4.81 -2.21
N GLY A 136 -6.00 3.48 -2.05
CA GLY A 136 -5.35 2.53 -2.96
C GLY A 136 -5.75 2.73 -4.42
N ILE A 137 -7.03 3.04 -4.68
CA ILE A 137 -7.55 3.31 -6.04
C ILE A 137 -6.89 4.56 -6.64
N SER A 138 -6.74 5.62 -5.85
CA SER A 138 -6.11 6.85 -6.31
C SER A 138 -4.64 6.62 -6.64
N LEU A 139 -3.94 5.82 -5.82
CA LEU A 139 -2.55 5.44 -6.08
C LEU A 139 -2.40 4.63 -7.37
N ILE A 140 -3.31 3.69 -7.65
CA ILE A 140 -3.32 2.93 -8.91
C ILE A 140 -3.53 3.86 -10.11
N SER A 141 -4.47 4.81 -10.04
CA SER A 141 -4.68 5.77 -11.13
C SER A 141 -3.45 6.64 -11.41
N MET A 142 -2.71 7.00 -10.36
CA MET A 142 -1.46 7.76 -10.49
C MET A 142 -0.39 6.92 -11.21
N LEU A 143 -0.24 5.64 -10.86
CA LEU A 143 0.70 4.73 -11.52
C LEU A 143 0.34 4.49 -13.00
N MET A 144 -0.95 4.33 -13.32
CA MET A 144 -1.42 4.19 -14.70
C MET A 144 -1.12 5.43 -15.54
N SER A 145 -1.28 6.64 -14.95
CA SER A 145 -0.92 7.90 -15.62
C SER A 145 0.57 7.97 -15.98
N ILE A 146 1.45 7.54 -15.06
CA ILE A 146 2.89 7.44 -15.32
C ILE A 146 3.16 6.47 -16.47
N GLY A 147 2.49 5.31 -16.51
CA GLY A 147 2.62 4.33 -17.59
C GLY A 147 2.22 4.89 -18.96
N PHE A 148 1.07 5.55 -19.05
CA PHE A 148 0.62 6.18 -20.31
C PHE A 148 1.56 7.29 -20.78
N SER A 149 2.16 8.06 -19.87
CA SER A 149 3.14 9.10 -20.26
C SER A 149 4.35 8.53 -21.01
N VAL A 150 4.81 7.34 -20.64
CA VAL A 150 5.97 6.72 -21.28
C VAL A 150 5.60 6.04 -22.58
N ASP A 151 4.40 5.46 -22.66
CA ASP A 151 3.84 4.95 -23.90
C ASP A 151 3.79 6.03 -24.99
N TYR A 152 3.34 7.26 -24.66
CA TYR A 152 3.41 8.39 -25.59
C TYR A 152 4.83 8.72 -26.03
N SER A 153 5.80 8.65 -25.13
CA SER A 153 7.21 8.95 -25.45
C SER A 153 7.80 7.90 -26.41
N ALA A 154 7.47 6.62 -26.20
CA ALA A 154 7.87 5.52 -27.08
C ALA A 154 7.21 5.62 -28.46
N HIS A 155 5.92 5.98 -28.53
CA HIS A 155 5.24 6.21 -29.80
C HIS A 155 5.88 7.34 -30.61
N ILE A 156 6.16 8.48 -29.96
CA ILE A 156 6.84 9.61 -30.60
C ILE A 156 8.23 9.18 -31.10
N CYS A 157 9.00 8.53 -30.23
CA CYS A 157 10.32 7.98 -30.55
C CYS A 157 10.28 7.04 -31.77
N TYR A 158 9.32 6.12 -31.84
CA TYR A 158 9.17 5.18 -32.95
C TYR A 158 8.90 5.90 -34.28
N HIS A 159 8.05 6.94 -34.28
CA HIS A 159 7.80 7.75 -35.47
C HIS A 159 9.05 8.50 -35.91
N PHE A 160 9.78 9.13 -34.99
CA PHE A 160 11.04 9.81 -35.31
C PHE A 160 12.07 8.86 -35.93
N PHE A 161 12.27 7.67 -35.35
CA PHE A 161 13.21 6.68 -35.91
C PHE A 161 12.76 6.12 -37.25
N THR A 162 11.46 5.95 -37.47
CA THR A 162 10.94 5.45 -38.76
C THR A 162 11.17 6.48 -39.88
N ASP A 163 11.02 7.76 -39.59
CA ASP A 163 11.28 8.84 -40.55
C ASP A 163 12.78 9.03 -40.85
N GLU A 164 13.65 8.84 -39.84
CA GLU A 164 15.11 8.89 -40.04
C GLU A 164 15.63 7.71 -40.87
N VAL A 165 15.10 6.50 -40.66
CA VAL A 165 15.48 5.32 -41.46
C VAL A 165 15.07 5.50 -42.93
N CYS A 166 13.87 6.01 -43.20
CA CYS A 166 13.42 6.30 -44.57
C CYS A 166 14.27 7.40 -45.24
N SER A 167 14.78 8.36 -44.46
CA SER A 167 15.66 9.42 -44.97
C SER A 167 17.05 8.93 -45.36
N PHE A 168 17.48 7.75 -44.89
CA PHE A 168 18.78 7.15 -45.25
C PHE A 168 18.70 6.19 -46.45
N GLU A 169 17.48 5.87 -46.92
CA GLU A 169 17.23 5.01 -48.09
C GLU A 169 16.98 5.79 -49.41
N ILE A 170 17.13 7.14 -49.41
CA ILE A 170 17.09 8.00 -50.62
C ILE A 170 18.44 8.72 -50.78
#